data_AF-A0A8J9W0R6-F1
#
_entry.id   AF-A0A8J9W0R6-F1
#
_cell.length_a   1.000
_cell.length_b   1.000
_cell.length_c   1.000
_cell.angle_alpha   90.00
_cell.angle_beta   90.00
_cell.angle_gamma   90.00
#
_symmetry.space_group_name_H-M   'P 1'
#
loop_
_entity.id
_entity.type
_entity.pdbx_description
1 polymer ?
#
loop_
_entity_poly.entity_id
_entity_poly.type
_entity_poly.pdbx_seq_one_letter_code
_entity_poly.pdbx_strand_id
1 'polypeptide(L)'
;MIQFLVLAAFLAVANADGACTAMGGTCLDWRYYKCTAGYEVGLCSGDSNRRCCNNCGSSCISDEDYWSTYSDGACDNAGGECKDDSNYCDGHYSTGMCGGSSERKCCLHGSSGGTGGDGSCTVRAYSNNNFVGDPIHVEDGFRGAMDSINQAAGRCGVKVWITHSWRKLGAFIGGAIVQPASNSNHLVGHAIDMNIQRSDGSLCNGDCLQGQWDNAANCFLDEVIAAGLTWGGVFNDPVHIDDRYNTNSNRYFALRDTVQAACGHVPMT
;
A
#
# COMPACT_ATOMS: atom_id res chain seq x y z
N MET A 1 34.04 -23.75 -44.70
CA MET A 1 32.58 -23.48 -44.54
C MET A 1 32.10 -24.09 -43.23
N ILE A 2 32.49 -23.51 -42.09
CA ILE A 2 31.93 -23.87 -40.77
C ILE A 2 31.96 -22.58 -39.94
N GLN A 3 30.95 -21.75 -40.15
CA GLN A 3 30.68 -20.55 -39.37
C GLN A 3 29.27 -20.20 -39.82
N PHE A 4 28.25 -20.42 -38.97
CA PHE A 4 26.88 -19.85 -39.01
C PHE A 4 25.88 -20.75 -38.25
N LEU A 5 26.25 -21.29 -37.08
CA LEU A 5 25.32 -22.10 -36.27
C LEU A 5 25.44 -21.83 -34.76
N VAL A 6 25.78 -20.60 -34.36
CA VAL A 6 25.69 -20.16 -32.96
C VAL A 6 25.10 -18.74 -32.88
N LEU A 7 24.02 -18.48 -33.61
CA LEU A 7 23.29 -17.21 -33.55
C LEU A 7 21.77 -17.40 -33.62
N ALA A 8 21.25 -18.44 -32.98
CA ALA A 8 19.82 -18.73 -32.93
C ALA A 8 19.31 -19.09 -31.52
N ALA A 9 20.04 -18.71 -30.47
CA ALA A 9 19.64 -18.94 -29.07
C ALA A 9 19.34 -17.65 -28.28
N PHE A 10 19.37 -16.47 -28.93
CA PHE A 10 19.19 -15.16 -28.27
C PHE A 10 18.01 -14.34 -28.81
N LEU A 11 16.93 -14.98 -29.27
CA LEU A 11 15.72 -14.27 -29.76
C LEU A 11 14.38 -14.82 -29.24
N ALA A 12 14.35 -15.53 -28.11
CA ALA A 12 13.10 -16.11 -27.57
C ALA A 12 12.72 -15.63 -26.16
N VAL A 13 13.07 -14.39 -25.79
CA VAL A 13 12.50 -13.73 -24.58
C VAL A 13 11.88 -12.37 -24.95
N ALA A 14 11.27 -12.29 -26.13
CA ALA A 14 10.51 -11.11 -26.53
C ALA A 14 9.03 -11.34 -26.21
N ASN A 15 8.52 -10.54 -25.28
CA ASN A 15 7.11 -10.38 -24.90
C ASN A 15 6.43 -11.54 -24.15
N ALA A 16 6.92 -11.86 -22.95
CA ALA A 16 6.19 -12.74 -22.02
C ALA A 16 4.76 -12.23 -21.73
N ASP A 17 4.53 -10.91 -21.77
CA ASP A 17 3.21 -10.29 -21.55
C ASP A 17 2.60 -9.72 -22.86
N GLY A 18 3.05 -10.21 -24.01
CA GLY A 18 2.75 -9.63 -25.33
C GLY A 18 1.27 -9.56 -25.70
N ALA A 19 0.47 -10.53 -25.26
CA ALA A 19 -0.97 -10.54 -25.53
C ALA A 19 -1.68 -9.41 -24.78
N CYS A 20 -1.36 -9.22 -23.49
CA CYS A 20 -1.91 -8.15 -22.67
C CYS A 20 -1.45 -6.76 -23.15
N THR A 21 -0.17 -6.59 -23.47
CA THR A 21 0.35 -5.29 -23.90
C THR A 21 -0.09 -4.92 -25.32
N ALA A 22 -0.33 -5.89 -26.21
CA ALA A 22 -0.84 -5.63 -27.56
C ALA A 22 -2.24 -4.98 -27.58
N MET A 23 -3.04 -5.20 -26.54
CA MET A 23 -4.33 -4.54 -26.33
C MET A 23 -4.24 -3.30 -25.42
N GLY A 24 -3.02 -2.87 -25.09
CA GLY A 24 -2.76 -1.71 -24.23
C GLY A 24 -2.91 -1.98 -22.73
N GLY A 25 -3.17 -3.22 -22.32
CA GLY A 25 -3.27 -3.61 -20.92
C GLY A 25 -1.90 -3.77 -20.25
N THR A 26 -1.92 -3.95 -18.93
CA THR A 26 -0.72 -4.17 -18.10
C THR A 26 -0.88 -5.39 -17.21
N CYS A 27 0.12 -6.27 -17.19
CA CYS A 27 0.09 -7.46 -16.33
C CYS A 27 0.47 -7.13 -14.89
N LEU A 28 -0.54 -7.13 -14.00
CA LEU A 28 -0.42 -6.81 -12.58
C LEU A 28 -0.87 -8.00 -11.72
N ASP A 29 -0.45 -8.04 -10.46
CA ASP A 29 -1.00 -8.98 -9.49
C ASP A 29 -2.38 -8.50 -9.03
N TRP A 30 -3.44 -9.20 -9.46
CA TRP A 30 -4.82 -8.77 -9.25
C TRP A 30 -5.26 -8.66 -7.79
N ARG A 31 -4.49 -9.25 -6.86
CA ARG A 31 -4.76 -9.19 -5.41
C ARG A 31 -4.41 -7.84 -4.80
N TYR A 32 -3.44 -7.14 -5.39
CA TYR A 32 -2.86 -5.92 -4.82
C TYR A 32 -3.22 -4.65 -5.59
N TYR A 33 -3.60 -4.77 -6.86
CA TYR A 33 -3.88 -3.62 -7.72
C TYR A 33 -5.33 -3.63 -8.19
N LYS A 34 -6.05 -2.51 -7.99
CA LYS A 34 -7.34 -2.27 -8.62
C LYS A 34 -7.14 -1.99 -10.11
N CYS A 35 -7.88 -2.70 -10.95
CA CYS A 35 -8.00 -2.42 -12.36
C CYS A 35 -9.37 -1.84 -12.67
N THR A 36 -9.42 -0.56 -13.07
CA THR A 36 -10.67 0.15 -13.35
C THR A 36 -11.45 -0.46 -14.51
N ALA A 37 -10.77 -0.91 -15.56
CA ALA A 37 -11.40 -1.54 -16.73
C ALA A 37 -11.50 -3.08 -16.63
N GLY A 38 -11.23 -3.63 -15.44
CA GLY A 38 -11.30 -5.07 -15.20
C GLY A 38 -10.04 -5.86 -15.61
N TYR A 39 -9.95 -7.07 -15.07
CA TYR A 39 -8.88 -8.03 -15.28
C TYR A 39 -9.29 -9.14 -16.26
N GLU A 40 -8.38 -9.49 -17.15
CA GLU A 40 -8.47 -10.66 -18.01
C GLU A 40 -7.43 -11.72 -17.61
N VAL A 41 -7.88 -12.98 -17.60
CA VAL A 41 -7.04 -14.15 -17.25
C VAL A 41 -6.37 -14.72 -18.50
N GLY A 42 -5.17 -15.31 -18.33
CA GLY A 42 -4.50 -16.08 -19.38
C GLY A 42 -3.74 -15.25 -20.44
N LEU A 43 -3.68 -13.92 -20.30
CA LEU A 43 -2.95 -13.03 -21.21
C LEU A 43 -1.56 -12.61 -20.69
N CYS A 44 -1.25 -12.97 -19.45
CA CYS A 44 0.01 -12.67 -18.78
C CYS A 44 0.82 -13.94 -18.56
N SER A 45 2.14 -13.83 -18.70
CA SER A 45 3.04 -14.91 -18.27
C SER A 45 3.19 -14.91 -16.74
N GLY A 46 3.56 -16.06 -16.19
CA GLY A 46 3.79 -16.22 -14.75
C GLY A 46 2.67 -16.99 -14.06
N ASP A 47 2.47 -16.73 -12.77
CA ASP A 47 1.47 -17.42 -11.97
C ASP A 47 0.05 -16.87 -12.20
N SER A 48 -0.96 -17.59 -11.70
CA SER A 48 -2.38 -17.28 -11.89
C SER A 48 -2.85 -15.97 -11.25
N ASN A 49 -2.05 -15.35 -10.38
CA ASN A 49 -2.36 -14.04 -9.82
C ASN A 49 -1.90 -12.89 -10.72
N ARG A 50 -0.98 -13.14 -11.67
CA ARG A 50 -0.69 -12.15 -12.70
C ARG A 50 -1.79 -12.16 -13.74
N ARG A 51 -2.59 -11.10 -13.78
CA ARG A 51 -3.72 -10.93 -14.71
C ARG A 51 -3.55 -9.64 -15.51
N CYS A 52 -4.14 -9.60 -16.69
CA CYS A 52 -4.06 -8.44 -17.55
C CYS A 52 -5.06 -7.40 -17.08
N CYS A 53 -4.58 -6.30 -16.51
CA CYS A 53 -5.42 -5.15 -16.25
C CYS A 53 -5.67 -4.42 -17.57
N ASN A 54 -6.93 -4.35 -17.98
CA ASN A 54 -7.34 -3.70 -19.22
C ASN A 54 -7.05 -2.20 -19.16
N ASN A 55 -6.73 -1.63 -20.34
CA ASN A 55 -6.48 -0.21 -20.44
C ASN A 55 -7.76 0.60 -20.18
N CYS A 56 -7.73 1.47 -19.18
CA CYS A 56 -8.79 2.43 -18.92
C CYS A 56 -8.44 3.77 -19.57
N GLY A 57 -8.99 4.00 -20.77
CA GLY A 57 -8.81 5.25 -21.51
C GLY A 57 -9.50 6.45 -20.82
N SER A 58 -9.38 7.64 -21.42
CA SER A 58 -9.90 8.89 -20.82
C SER A 58 -11.40 8.86 -20.51
N SER A 59 -12.22 8.23 -21.36
CA SER A 59 -13.66 8.10 -21.10
C SER A 59 -13.96 7.14 -19.94
N CYS A 60 -13.22 6.04 -19.84
CA CYS A 60 -13.34 5.09 -18.74
C CYS A 60 -12.98 5.77 -17.40
N ILE A 61 -11.91 6.56 -17.38
CA ILE A 61 -11.51 7.33 -16.20
C ILE A 61 -12.57 8.39 -15.84
N SER A 62 -13.09 9.14 -16.83
CA SER A 62 -14.11 10.15 -16.55
C SER A 62 -15.42 9.54 -16.04
N ASP A 63 -15.79 8.37 -16.54
CA ASP A 63 -16.98 7.66 -16.09
C ASP A 63 -16.80 7.13 -14.66
N GLU A 64 -15.63 6.54 -14.34
CA GLU A 64 -15.29 6.11 -12.98
C GLU A 64 -15.33 7.26 -11.97
N ASP A 65 -14.72 8.41 -12.31
CA ASP A 65 -14.73 9.60 -11.47
C ASP A 65 -16.17 10.13 -11.24
N TYR A 66 -16.99 10.11 -12.30
CA TYR A 66 -18.39 10.51 -12.21
C TYR A 66 -19.19 9.57 -11.29
N TRP A 67 -19.07 8.26 -11.44
CA TRP A 67 -19.81 7.30 -10.61
C TRP A 67 -19.33 7.31 -9.17
N SER A 68 -18.02 7.36 -8.94
CA SER A 68 -17.45 7.49 -7.59
C SER A 68 -17.98 8.73 -6.87
N THR A 69 -18.17 9.84 -7.60
CA THR A 69 -18.69 11.08 -7.01
C THR A 69 -20.20 11.06 -6.77
N TYR A 70 -20.98 10.52 -7.71
CA TYR A 70 -22.43 10.75 -7.75
C TYR A 70 -23.29 9.51 -7.55
N SER A 71 -22.74 8.30 -7.66
CA SER A 71 -23.52 7.06 -7.79
C SER A 71 -23.07 5.91 -6.88
N ASP A 72 -21.86 5.96 -6.32
CA ASP A 72 -21.30 4.87 -5.51
C ASP A 72 -21.62 4.98 -4.01
N GLY A 73 -22.28 6.07 -3.60
CA GLY A 73 -22.54 6.35 -2.18
C GLY A 73 -23.31 5.25 -1.43
N ALA A 74 -24.09 4.41 -2.11
CA ALA A 74 -24.73 3.25 -1.45
C ALA A 74 -23.71 2.19 -1.02
N CYS A 75 -22.68 1.93 -1.84
CA CYS A 75 -21.57 1.04 -1.52
C CYS A 75 -20.69 1.62 -0.42
N ASP A 76 -20.34 2.91 -0.54
CA ASP A 76 -19.48 3.60 0.43
C ASP A 76 -20.13 3.59 1.82
N ASN A 77 -21.44 3.87 1.91
CA ASN A 77 -22.19 3.82 3.17
C ASN A 77 -22.27 2.42 3.79
N ALA A 78 -22.10 1.36 2.99
CA ALA A 78 -22.03 -0.01 3.46
C ALA A 78 -20.60 -0.44 3.85
N GLY A 79 -19.63 0.47 3.77
CA GLY A 79 -18.22 0.20 4.05
C GLY A 79 -17.55 -0.65 2.97
N GLY A 80 -18.05 -0.59 1.73
CA GLY A 80 -17.47 -1.30 0.60
C GLY A 80 -16.73 -0.38 -0.37
N GLU A 81 -16.17 -0.99 -1.40
CA GLU A 81 -15.53 -0.28 -2.51
C GLU A 81 -16.17 -0.69 -3.84
N CYS A 82 -16.60 0.29 -4.64
CA CYS A 82 -17.04 0.04 -6.02
C CYS A 82 -15.85 -0.23 -6.93
N LYS A 83 -15.84 -1.41 -7.55
CA LYS A 83 -14.84 -1.83 -8.52
C LYS A 83 -15.41 -2.88 -9.46
N ASP A 84 -14.77 -3.05 -10.61
CA ASP A 84 -15.09 -4.14 -11.53
C ASP A 84 -14.97 -5.50 -10.81
N ASP A 85 -15.92 -6.40 -11.03
CA ASP A 85 -16.06 -7.65 -10.28
C ASP A 85 -15.03 -8.73 -10.62
N SER A 86 -14.19 -8.48 -11.63
CA SER A 86 -12.98 -9.25 -11.89
C SER A 86 -11.81 -8.89 -10.95
N ASN A 87 -11.90 -7.78 -10.21
CA ASN A 87 -10.92 -7.42 -9.20
C ASN A 87 -10.95 -8.36 -7.99
N TYR A 88 -9.87 -8.35 -7.22
CA TYR A 88 -9.86 -9.06 -5.96
C TYR A 88 -10.77 -8.37 -4.94
N CYS A 89 -11.60 -9.19 -4.30
CA CYS A 89 -12.41 -8.83 -3.15
C CYS A 89 -12.15 -9.89 -2.08
N ASP A 90 -11.56 -9.46 -0.97
CA ASP A 90 -11.32 -10.25 0.24
C ASP A 90 -12.62 -10.60 1.00
N GLY A 91 -13.72 -9.91 0.70
CA GLY A 91 -15.07 -10.21 1.17
C GLY A 91 -15.96 -10.78 0.08
N HIS A 92 -17.08 -10.11 -0.19
CA HIS A 92 -18.03 -10.53 -1.22
C HIS A 92 -18.55 -9.34 -2.03
N TYR A 93 -18.92 -9.61 -3.28
CA TYR A 93 -19.55 -8.60 -4.12
C TYR A 93 -21.06 -8.51 -3.87
N SER A 94 -21.55 -7.29 -3.73
CA SER A 94 -22.96 -6.94 -3.71
C SER A 94 -23.33 -6.13 -4.96
N THR A 95 -24.47 -6.45 -5.56
CA THR A 95 -24.96 -5.81 -6.79
C THR A 95 -25.87 -4.63 -6.49
N GLY A 96 -25.94 -3.65 -7.41
CA GLY A 96 -26.92 -2.56 -7.35
C GLY A 96 -26.58 -1.44 -6.37
N MET A 97 -25.33 -1.41 -5.87
CA MET A 97 -24.84 -0.40 -4.92
C MET A 97 -23.80 0.54 -5.56
N CYS A 98 -23.36 0.24 -6.78
CA CYS A 98 -22.42 1.03 -7.56
C CYS A 98 -23.12 1.60 -8.79
N GLY A 99 -22.67 2.78 -9.22
CA GLY A 99 -23.03 3.33 -10.52
C GLY A 99 -22.34 2.62 -11.68
N GLY A 100 -22.73 2.97 -12.89
CA GLY A 100 -22.07 2.50 -14.11
C GLY A 100 -22.52 1.12 -14.56
N SER A 101 -21.57 0.35 -15.10
CA SER A 101 -21.85 -0.94 -15.76
C SER A 101 -22.21 -2.05 -14.77
N SER A 102 -22.79 -3.14 -15.27
CA SER A 102 -23.18 -4.31 -14.47
C SER A 102 -22.01 -5.05 -13.81
N GLU A 103 -20.81 -4.84 -14.34
CA GLU A 103 -19.56 -5.41 -13.86
C GLU A 103 -19.02 -4.62 -12.66
N ARG A 104 -19.41 -3.34 -12.48
CA ARG A 104 -19.09 -2.57 -11.27
C ARG A 104 -19.97 -3.03 -10.11
N LYS A 105 -19.35 -3.69 -9.14
CA LYS A 105 -20.03 -4.22 -7.95
C LYS A 105 -19.35 -3.70 -6.69
N CYS A 106 -20.13 -3.67 -5.62
CA CYS A 106 -19.64 -3.23 -4.33
C CYS A 106 -18.91 -4.39 -3.66
N CYS A 107 -17.60 -4.30 -3.51
CA CYS A 107 -16.85 -5.25 -2.70
C CYS A 107 -17.05 -4.91 -1.23
N LEU A 108 -17.81 -5.74 -0.53
CA LEU A 108 -18.06 -5.63 0.90
C LEU A 108 -17.11 -6.56 1.64
N HIS A 109 -16.20 -5.97 2.41
CA HIS A 109 -15.27 -6.69 3.27
C HIS A 109 -16.04 -7.43 4.37
N GLY A 110 -15.76 -8.74 4.56
CA GLY A 110 -16.52 -9.58 5.48
C GLY A 110 -16.37 -9.18 6.95
N SER A 111 -17.38 -8.48 7.49
CA SER A 111 -17.76 -8.39 8.91
C SER A 111 -16.63 -8.35 9.95
N SER A 112 -16.07 -7.17 10.21
CA SER A 112 -15.60 -6.79 11.55
C SER A 112 -16.81 -6.28 12.36
N GLY A 113 -17.53 -7.21 13.00
CA GLY A 113 -18.58 -6.87 13.95
C GLY A 113 -18.01 -6.19 15.20
N GLY A 114 -18.41 -4.94 15.46
CA GLY A 114 -18.04 -4.21 16.68
C GLY A 114 -18.43 -2.73 16.70
N THR A 115 -19.71 -2.45 16.94
CA THR A 115 -20.24 -1.27 17.68
C THR A 115 -19.67 0.13 17.37
N GLY A 116 -20.44 0.88 16.56
CA GLY A 116 -20.76 2.30 16.80
C GLY A 116 -19.63 3.32 16.75
N GLY A 117 -19.39 3.90 15.58
CA GLY A 117 -18.62 5.14 15.43
C GLY A 117 -18.18 5.39 13.99
N ASP A 118 -18.89 6.30 13.32
CA ASP A 118 -18.42 7.14 12.21
C ASP A 118 -17.66 6.43 11.07
N GLY A 119 -18.37 6.08 10.01
CA GLY A 119 -17.83 5.44 8.79
C GLY A 119 -16.85 6.30 7.97
N SER A 120 -16.18 7.27 8.58
CA SER A 120 -15.21 8.16 7.93
C SER A 120 -13.78 8.05 8.48
N CYS A 121 -13.58 7.53 9.70
CA CYS A 121 -12.22 7.38 10.24
C CYS A 121 -11.67 5.97 9.99
N THR A 122 -10.68 5.88 9.10
CA THR A 122 -9.99 4.63 8.74
C THR A 122 -8.63 4.47 9.41
N VAL A 123 -8.22 5.40 10.28
CA VAL A 123 -7.01 5.26 11.09
C VAL A 123 -7.33 4.44 12.35
N ARG A 124 -6.70 3.28 12.48
CA ARG A 124 -6.99 2.29 13.53
C ARG A 124 -5.73 1.91 14.28
N ALA A 125 -5.92 1.51 15.53
CA ALA A 125 -4.86 0.87 16.30
C ALA A 125 -4.36 -0.40 15.57
N TYR A 126 -3.06 -0.60 15.60
CA TYR A 126 -2.41 -1.79 15.06
C TYR A 126 -1.43 -2.36 16.09
N SER A 127 -1.29 -3.68 16.10
CA SER A 127 -0.35 -4.36 16.98
C SER A 127 0.01 -5.72 16.40
N ASN A 128 1.27 -6.12 16.54
CA ASN A 128 1.73 -7.47 16.22
C ASN A 128 2.98 -7.78 17.05
N ASN A 129 3.38 -9.05 17.09
CA ASN A 129 4.35 -9.55 18.07
C ASN A 129 5.77 -9.00 17.89
N ASN A 130 6.14 -8.48 16.71
CA ASN A 130 7.47 -7.93 16.48
C ASN A 130 7.56 -6.41 16.61
N PHE A 131 6.48 -5.75 17.03
CA PHE A 131 6.50 -4.33 17.35
C PHE A 131 6.64 -4.09 18.85
N VAL A 132 7.43 -3.07 19.19
CA VAL A 132 7.65 -2.55 20.55
C VAL A 132 7.75 -1.03 20.48
N GLY A 133 7.80 -0.34 21.62
CA GLY A 133 7.87 1.12 21.67
C GLY A 133 6.49 1.75 21.77
N ASP A 134 6.28 2.85 21.05
CA ASP A 134 5.04 3.61 21.10
C ASP A 134 3.86 2.84 20.50
N PRO A 135 2.61 3.15 20.89
CA PRO A 135 1.43 2.55 20.26
C PRO A 135 1.41 2.85 18.76
N ILE A 136 0.71 2.05 17.98
CA ILE A 136 0.68 2.22 16.51
C ILE A 136 -0.75 2.55 16.09
N HIS A 137 -0.91 3.62 15.32
CA HIS A 137 -2.12 3.89 14.58
C HIS A 137 -1.78 4.09 13.11
N VAL A 138 -2.49 3.37 12.24
CA VAL A 138 -2.28 3.40 10.79
C VAL A 138 -3.62 3.34 10.07
N GLU A 139 -3.63 3.81 8.84
CA GLU A 139 -4.81 3.72 7.96
C GLU A 139 -5.05 2.26 7.53
N ASP A 140 -6.30 1.90 7.30
CA ASP A 140 -6.69 0.52 6.97
C ASP A 140 -5.95 -0.03 5.74
N GLY A 141 -5.73 0.79 4.71
CA GLY A 141 -4.95 0.47 3.53
C GLY A 141 -3.45 0.25 3.77
N PHE A 142 -2.89 0.73 4.88
CA PHE A 142 -1.50 0.50 5.25
C PHE A 142 -1.28 -0.76 6.12
N ARG A 143 -2.36 -1.40 6.61
CA ARG A 143 -2.23 -2.56 7.51
C ARG A 143 -1.49 -3.75 6.86
N GLY A 144 -1.67 -3.98 5.55
CA GLY A 144 -0.92 -5.03 4.83
C GLY A 144 0.59 -4.76 4.76
N ALA A 145 1.00 -3.48 4.70
CA ALA A 145 2.39 -3.09 4.82
C ALA A 145 2.92 -3.39 6.22
N MET A 146 2.14 -3.09 7.26
CA MET A 146 2.49 -3.37 8.65
C MET A 146 2.65 -4.88 8.94
N ASP A 147 1.85 -5.73 8.29
CA ASP A 147 2.03 -7.18 8.35
C ASP A 147 3.33 -7.63 7.68
N SER A 148 3.67 -7.04 6.54
CA SER A 148 4.94 -7.30 5.83
C SER A 148 6.15 -6.89 6.67
N ILE A 149 6.10 -5.72 7.31
CA ILE A 149 7.12 -5.22 8.24
C ILE A 149 7.27 -6.19 9.44
N ASN A 150 6.17 -6.64 10.03
CA ASN A 150 6.21 -7.60 11.14
C ASN A 150 6.88 -8.93 10.75
N GLN A 151 6.56 -9.43 9.55
CA GLN A 151 7.14 -10.67 9.04
C GLN A 151 8.63 -10.52 8.77
N ALA A 152 9.06 -9.42 8.16
CA ALA A 152 10.47 -9.09 7.95
C ALA A 152 11.24 -9.09 9.28
N ALA A 153 10.70 -8.42 10.30
CA ALA A 153 11.30 -8.39 11.63
C ALA A 153 11.45 -9.79 12.25
N GLY A 154 10.42 -10.63 12.09
CA GLY A 154 10.45 -12.02 12.55
C GLY A 154 11.50 -12.87 11.82
N ARG A 155 11.63 -12.72 10.49
CA ARG A 155 12.63 -13.44 9.68
C ARG A 155 14.05 -13.04 10.04
N CYS A 156 14.28 -11.76 10.35
CA CYS A 156 15.59 -11.23 10.69
C CYS A 156 15.93 -11.25 12.19
N GLY A 157 15.03 -11.76 13.03
CA GLY A 157 15.27 -11.92 14.47
C GLY A 157 15.39 -10.58 15.22
N VAL A 158 14.68 -9.55 14.78
CA VAL A 158 14.69 -8.21 15.39
C VAL A 158 13.29 -7.80 15.86
N LYS A 159 13.22 -6.76 16.68
CA LYS A 159 11.97 -6.05 16.98
C LYS A 159 12.01 -4.66 16.36
N VAL A 160 10.86 -4.19 15.89
CA VAL A 160 10.69 -2.83 15.36
C VAL A 160 10.24 -1.95 16.51
N TRP A 161 11.12 -1.05 16.95
CA TRP A 161 10.83 -0.06 17.97
C TRP A 161 10.20 1.16 17.31
N ILE A 162 8.89 1.33 17.48
CA ILE A 162 8.12 2.43 16.91
C ILE A 162 8.36 3.70 17.71
N THR A 163 8.54 4.81 16.98
CA THR A 163 8.59 6.15 17.54
C THR A 163 7.46 7.03 17.02
N HIS A 164 7.06 6.86 15.75
CA HIS A 164 5.91 7.57 15.17
C HIS A 164 5.19 6.71 14.12
N SER A 165 3.90 6.99 13.89
CA SER A 165 3.03 6.26 12.95
C SER A 165 1.85 7.11 12.42
N TRP A 166 1.29 8.01 13.24
CA TRP A 166 0.15 8.84 12.86
C TRP A 166 0.28 10.26 13.40
N ARG A 167 0.12 11.23 12.49
CA ARG A 167 0.27 12.64 12.81
C ARG A 167 -0.93 13.47 12.37
N LYS A 168 -1.25 14.48 13.17
CA LYS A 168 -2.26 15.50 12.81
C LYS A 168 -1.65 16.65 12.02
N LEU A 169 -2.40 17.19 11.08
CA LEU A 169 -2.03 18.36 10.29
C LEU A 169 -1.80 19.55 11.22
N GLY A 170 -0.66 20.23 11.07
CA GLY A 170 -0.29 21.38 11.91
C GLY A 170 0.17 21.02 13.33
N ALA A 171 0.25 19.74 13.69
CA ALA A 171 0.80 19.34 14.98
C ALA A 171 2.30 19.61 15.07
N PHE A 172 2.71 20.16 16.21
CA PHE A 172 4.12 20.32 16.57
C PHE A 172 4.73 18.96 16.93
N ILE A 173 5.76 18.53 16.20
CA ILE A 173 6.57 17.37 16.57
C ILE A 173 7.75 17.87 17.39
N GLY A 174 7.81 17.53 18.69
CA GLY A 174 8.99 17.82 19.50
C GLY A 174 10.21 17.05 18.98
N GLY A 175 11.30 17.75 18.65
CA GLY A 175 12.55 17.13 18.19
C GLY A 175 12.78 17.08 16.68
N ALA A 176 11.83 17.56 15.86
CA ALA A 176 12.04 17.66 14.41
C ALA A 176 13.07 18.77 14.08
N ILE A 177 14.25 18.37 13.59
CA ILE A 177 15.33 19.28 13.17
C ILE A 177 14.97 20.00 11.84
N VAL A 178 14.09 19.41 11.03
CA VAL A 178 13.65 19.93 9.73
C VAL A 178 12.14 20.18 9.71
N GLN A 179 11.73 21.21 8.96
CA GLN A 179 10.31 21.50 8.72
C GLN A 179 9.64 20.27 8.09
N PRO A 180 8.60 19.70 8.72
CA PRO A 180 7.98 18.49 8.21
C PRO A 180 7.42 18.71 6.80
N ALA A 181 7.63 17.73 5.91
CA ALA A 181 7.16 17.80 4.54
C ALA A 181 5.64 18.04 4.47
N SER A 182 5.21 18.89 3.53
CA SER A 182 3.80 19.22 3.27
C SER A 182 2.97 17.98 2.91
N ASN A 183 3.61 16.97 2.32
CA ASN A 183 3.01 15.73 1.80
C ASN A 183 3.61 14.48 2.48
N SER A 184 3.58 14.44 3.82
CA SER A 184 4.11 13.33 4.61
C SER A 184 3.09 12.19 4.75
N ASN A 185 3.51 10.95 4.49
CA ASN A 185 2.64 9.77 4.62
C ASN A 185 2.14 9.51 6.06
N HIS A 186 2.82 10.05 7.08
CA HIS A 186 2.33 10.09 8.47
C HIS A 186 1.00 10.84 8.64
N LEU A 187 0.70 11.82 7.76
CA LEU A 187 -0.54 12.59 7.79
C LEU A 187 -1.73 11.81 7.23
N VAL A 188 -1.47 10.68 6.57
CA VAL A 188 -2.51 9.78 6.08
C VAL A 188 -2.49 8.43 6.79
N GLY A 189 -1.54 8.18 7.69
CA GLY A 189 -1.40 6.89 8.40
C GLY A 189 -0.72 5.80 7.57
N HIS A 190 0.07 6.19 6.56
CA HIS A 190 0.79 5.29 5.64
C HIS A 190 2.31 5.29 5.87
N ALA A 191 2.76 5.60 7.08
CA ALA A 191 4.18 5.58 7.41
C ALA A 191 4.42 5.19 8.86
N ILE A 192 5.65 4.77 9.13
CA ILE A 192 6.19 4.66 10.48
C ILE A 192 7.59 5.26 10.53
N ASP A 193 7.96 5.78 11.71
CA ASP A 193 9.34 6.05 12.08
C ASP A 193 9.74 5.05 13.16
N MET A 194 10.93 4.48 13.02
CA MET A 194 11.36 3.36 13.85
C MET A 194 12.86 3.32 14.12
N ASN A 195 13.22 2.59 15.17
CA ASN A 195 14.56 2.03 15.34
C ASN A 195 14.45 0.50 15.32
N ILE A 196 15.57 -0.18 15.10
CA ILE A 196 15.61 -1.65 15.19
C ILE A 196 16.16 -2.06 16.55
N GLN A 197 15.34 -2.76 17.35
CA GLN A 197 15.78 -3.34 18.61
C GLN A 197 16.40 -4.72 18.36
N ARG A 198 17.66 -4.85 18.76
CA ARG A 198 18.43 -6.10 18.74
C ARG A 198 17.94 -7.06 19.82
N SER A 199 18.39 -8.31 19.74
CA SER A 199 18.08 -9.35 20.73
C SER A 199 18.57 -9.03 22.15
N ASP A 200 19.61 -8.22 22.30
CA ASP A 200 20.11 -7.73 23.59
C ASP A 200 19.35 -6.50 24.12
N GLY A 201 18.33 -6.03 23.41
CA GLY A 201 17.51 -4.87 23.75
C GLY A 201 18.09 -3.52 23.29
N SER A 202 19.33 -3.48 22.78
CA SER A 202 19.93 -2.26 22.26
C SER A 202 19.28 -1.81 20.94
N LEU A 203 19.30 -0.51 20.66
CA LEU A 203 18.71 0.06 19.46
C LEU A 203 19.77 0.31 18.38
N CYS A 204 19.45 -0.06 17.13
CA CYS A 204 20.05 0.49 15.92
C CYS A 204 19.18 1.66 15.50
N ASN A 205 19.65 2.87 15.81
CA ASN A 205 18.96 4.13 15.55
C ASN A 205 19.30 4.71 14.17
N GLY A 206 18.82 5.92 13.87
CA GLY A 206 19.04 6.56 12.57
C GLY A 206 20.49 6.54 12.07
N ASP A 207 21.48 6.83 12.91
CA ASP A 207 22.90 6.78 12.53
C ASP A 207 23.34 5.35 12.17
N CYS A 208 22.93 4.36 12.96
CA CYS A 208 23.22 2.96 12.71
C CYS A 208 22.53 2.45 11.43
N LEU A 209 21.27 2.84 11.19
CA LEU A 209 20.50 2.48 10.00
C LEU A 209 21.09 3.15 8.74
N GLN A 210 21.45 4.42 8.82
CA GLN A 210 22.11 5.13 7.71
C GLN A 210 23.49 4.56 7.40
N GLY A 211 24.25 4.21 8.44
CA GLY A 211 25.57 3.60 8.31
C GLY A 211 25.54 2.14 7.87
N GLN A 212 24.38 1.47 7.97
CA GLN A 212 24.21 0.04 7.68
C GLN A 212 25.21 -0.85 8.45
N TRP A 213 25.51 -0.50 9.71
CA TRP A 213 26.53 -1.18 10.51
C TRP A 213 26.05 -2.48 11.18
N ASP A 214 24.76 -2.79 11.08
CA ASP A 214 24.13 -3.92 11.75
C ASP A 214 23.52 -4.92 10.77
N ASN A 215 24.02 -6.15 10.76
CA ASN A 215 23.57 -7.17 9.81
C ASN A 215 22.10 -7.56 9.98
N ALA A 216 21.56 -7.57 11.20
CA ALA A 216 20.17 -7.95 11.43
C ALA A 216 19.21 -6.82 11.03
N ALA A 217 19.60 -5.56 11.28
CA ALA A 217 18.89 -4.40 10.77
C ALA A 217 18.94 -4.35 9.24
N ASN A 218 20.09 -4.61 8.62
CA ASN A 218 20.23 -4.64 7.17
C ASN A 218 19.35 -5.73 6.53
N CYS A 219 19.33 -6.95 7.11
CA CYS A 219 18.39 -8.01 6.73
C CYS A 219 16.94 -7.51 6.74
N PHE A 220 16.54 -6.82 7.82
CA PHE A 220 15.18 -6.31 7.96
C PHE A 220 14.87 -5.26 6.88
N LEU A 221 15.78 -4.34 6.62
CA LEU A 221 15.60 -3.30 5.59
C LEU A 221 15.49 -3.92 4.18
N ASP A 222 16.33 -4.90 3.87
CA ASP A 222 16.29 -5.61 2.58
C ASP A 222 14.94 -6.32 2.37
N GLU A 223 14.42 -6.98 3.41
CA GLU A 223 13.11 -7.65 3.40
C GLU A 223 11.93 -6.66 3.26
N VAL A 224 12.00 -5.50 3.92
CA VAL A 224 11.01 -4.43 3.79
C VAL A 224 10.98 -3.87 2.37
N ILE A 225 12.16 -3.60 1.79
CA ILE A 225 12.29 -3.11 0.41
C ILE A 225 11.81 -4.18 -0.58
N ALA A 226 12.15 -5.45 -0.36
CA ALA A 226 11.68 -6.56 -1.19
C ALA A 226 10.15 -6.75 -1.14
N ALA A 227 9.50 -6.35 -0.05
CA ALA A 227 8.05 -6.32 0.08
C ALA A 227 7.39 -5.13 -0.66
N GLY A 228 8.17 -4.29 -1.35
CA GLY A 228 7.67 -3.15 -2.12
C GLY A 228 7.51 -1.87 -1.31
N LEU A 229 7.95 -1.85 -0.06
CA LEU A 229 7.95 -0.66 0.78
C LEU A 229 9.19 0.18 0.54
N THR A 230 9.13 1.43 0.99
CA THR A 230 10.24 2.38 0.87
C THR A 230 10.86 2.60 2.23
N TRP A 231 12.19 2.51 2.26
CA TRP A 231 12.99 2.91 3.40
C TRP A 231 13.62 4.29 3.15
N GLY A 232 13.52 5.19 4.12
CA GLY A 232 13.94 6.58 3.96
C GLY A 232 15.44 6.84 4.00
N GLY A 233 16.28 5.83 4.27
CA GLY A 233 17.74 5.97 4.13
C GLY A 233 18.20 6.38 2.73
N VAL A 234 17.38 6.12 1.70
CA VAL A 234 17.64 6.56 0.32
C VAL A 234 17.38 8.06 0.09
N PHE A 235 16.71 8.73 1.03
CA PHE A 235 16.45 10.18 1.02
C PHE A 235 16.81 10.86 2.35
N ASN A 236 17.80 10.32 3.06
CA ASN A 236 18.36 10.88 4.31
C ASN A 236 17.34 11.00 5.46
N ASP A 237 16.43 10.02 5.55
CA ASP A 237 15.51 9.79 6.67
C ASP A 237 15.53 8.29 7.08
N PRO A 238 16.64 7.82 7.67
CA PRO A 238 16.93 6.39 7.84
C PRO A 238 15.99 5.67 8.82
N VAL A 239 15.16 6.38 9.57
CA VAL A 239 14.19 5.80 10.51
C VAL A 239 12.83 5.56 9.85
N HIS A 240 12.62 6.09 8.64
CA HIS A 240 11.32 6.14 7.98
C HIS A 240 11.03 4.91 7.11
N ILE A 241 9.79 4.40 7.18
CA ILE A 241 9.24 3.42 6.24
C ILE A 241 7.84 3.85 5.79
N ASP A 242 7.56 3.79 4.49
CA ASP A 242 6.24 4.03 3.91
C ASP A 242 5.95 3.16 2.66
N ASP A 243 4.74 3.27 2.13
CA ASP A 243 4.30 2.64 0.88
C ASP A 243 4.23 3.63 -0.32
N ARG A 244 4.81 4.83 -0.18
CA ARG A 244 4.76 5.93 -1.15
C ARG A 244 3.35 6.39 -1.54
N TYR A 245 2.37 6.32 -0.65
CA TYR A 245 1.01 6.78 -0.93
C TYR A 245 0.95 8.20 -1.51
N ASN A 246 1.80 9.10 -1.01
CA ASN A 246 1.94 10.48 -1.46
C ASN A 246 2.41 10.70 -2.91
N THR A 247 2.77 9.66 -3.66
CA THR A 247 3.19 9.80 -5.07
C THR A 247 2.03 10.12 -6.01
N ASN A 248 0.79 9.79 -5.63
CA ASN A 248 -0.41 10.24 -6.30
C ASN A 248 -1.04 11.39 -5.49
N SER A 249 -0.75 12.63 -5.88
CA SER A 249 -1.21 13.83 -5.16
C SER A 249 -2.73 13.90 -4.98
N ASN A 250 -3.51 13.52 -5.99
CA ASN A 250 -4.98 13.58 -5.91
C ASN A 250 -5.51 12.59 -4.85
N ARG A 251 -5.06 11.35 -4.93
CA ARG A 251 -5.42 10.29 -3.96
C ARG A 251 -4.94 10.64 -2.55
N TYR A 252 -3.72 11.16 -2.43
CA TYR A 252 -3.14 11.55 -1.16
C TYR A 252 -3.92 12.68 -0.50
N PHE A 253 -4.22 13.75 -1.22
CA PHE A 253 -4.96 14.88 -0.63
C PHE A 253 -6.40 14.50 -0.28
N ALA A 254 -7.07 13.70 -1.12
CA ALA A 254 -8.41 13.19 -0.81
C ALA A 254 -8.42 12.36 0.49
N LEU A 255 -7.48 11.42 0.65
CA LEU A 255 -7.37 10.63 1.87
C LEU A 255 -7.00 11.52 3.06
N ARG A 256 -5.97 12.36 2.94
CA ARG A 256 -5.52 13.27 4.00
C ARG A 256 -6.67 14.12 4.53
N ASP A 257 -7.42 14.77 3.65
CA ASP A 257 -8.50 15.65 4.06
C ASP A 257 -9.61 14.87 4.77
N THR A 258 -9.88 13.64 4.33
CA THR A 258 -10.82 12.72 4.97
C THR A 258 -10.34 12.30 6.36
N VAL A 259 -9.16 11.69 6.48
CA VAL A 259 -8.69 11.14 7.77
C VAL A 259 -8.33 12.23 8.77
N GLN A 260 -7.85 13.39 8.33
CA GLN A 260 -7.55 14.51 9.24
C GLN A 260 -8.83 15.12 9.82
N ALA A 261 -9.95 15.11 9.07
CA ALA A 261 -11.24 15.56 9.56
C ALA A 261 -11.90 14.50 10.47
N ALA A 262 -11.93 13.24 10.02
CA ALA A 262 -12.65 12.15 10.67
C ALA A 262 -11.92 11.57 11.90
N CYS A 263 -10.59 11.46 11.83
CA CYS A 263 -9.78 10.81 12.86
C CYS A 263 -9.21 11.79 13.90
N GLY A 264 -9.84 12.96 14.07
CA GLY A 264 -9.41 13.95 15.07
C GLY A 264 -9.37 13.41 16.50
N HIS A 265 -10.17 12.38 16.79
CA HIS A 265 -10.22 11.68 18.07
C HIS A 265 -9.09 10.67 18.29
N VAL A 266 -8.42 10.22 17.22
CA VAL A 266 -7.31 9.26 17.31
C VAL A 266 -6.08 9.95 17.92
N PRO A 267 -5.43 9.38 18.95
CA PRO A 267 -4.19 9.91 19.50
C PRO A 267 -3.07 9.92 18.45
N MET A 268 -2.22 10.95 18.45
CA MET A 268 -1.00 10.92 17.65
C MET A 268 -0.03 9.90 18.25
N THR A 269 0.65 9.18 17.37
CA THR A 269 1.55 8.09 17.71
C THR A 269 2.61 7.90 16.64
#